data_AF-X1N2N1-F1
#
_entry.id   AF-X1N2N1-F1
#
_cell.length_a   1.000
_cell.length_b   1.000
_cell.length_c   1.000
_cell.angle_alpha   90.00
_cell.angle_beta   90.00
_cell.angle_gamma   90.00
#
_symmetry.space_group_name_H-M   'P 1'
#
loop_
_entity.id
_entity.type
_entity.pdbx_description
1 polymer ?
#
loop_
_entity_poly.entity_id
_entity_poly.type
_entity_poly.pdbx_seq_one_letter_code
_entity_poly.pdbx_strand_id
1 'polypeptide(L)'
;MHIPDGFISAPVATTGIVVAAGFVAYAVKATNKKMGEKQIPLMGVLAAFIFAAQMLNFPIVGGTSGHLIGAALAAILLGPWAGILIMTCVLA
;
A
#
# COMPACT_ATOMS: atom_id res chain seq x y z
N MET A 1 -8.80 -1.48 0.98
CA MET A 1 -9.74 -2.57 1.29
C MET A 1 -9.00 -3.87 1.07
N HIS A 2 -9.13 -4.80 2.01
CA HIS A 2 -8.39 -6.06 2.01
C HIS A 2 -9.29 -7.18 1.50
N ILE A 3 -8.74 -8.03 0.62
CA ILE A 3 -9.40 -9.26 0.17
C ILE A 3 -8.90 -10.38 1.09
N PRO A 4 -9.77 -11.08 1.84
CA PRO A 4 -9.33 -12.16 2.71
C PRO A 4 -8.77 -13.35 1.92
N ASP A 5 -7.90 -14.12 2.55
CA ASP A 5 -7.31 -15.31 1.93
C ASP A 5 -8.40 -16.31 1.49
N GLY A 6 -8.20 -16.91 0.31
CA GLY A 6 -9.13 -17.86 -0.29
C GLY A 6 -10.33 -17.25 -1.03
N PHE A 7 -10.49 -15.92 -1.05
CA PHE A 7 -11.61 -15.27 -1.77
C PHE A 7 -11.40 -15.19 -3.29
N ILE A 8 -10.16 -15.30 -3.76
CA ILE A 8 -9.82 -15.28 -5.19
C ILE A 8 -9.10 -16.55 -5.59
N SER A 9 -9.31 -16.97 -6.84
CA SER A 9 -8.68 -18.18 -7.37
C SER A 9 -7.17 -18.01 -7.48
N ALA A 10 -6.42 -19.12 -7.35
CA ALA A 10 -4.97 -19.11 -7.44
C ALA A 10 -4.43 -18.42 -8.71
N PRO A 11 -5.00 -18.63 -9.92
CA PRO A 11 -4.55 -17.91 -11.12
C PRO A 11 -4.70 -16.38 -11.01
N VAL A 12 -5.79 -15.88 -10.41
CA VAL A 12 -6.03 -14.45 -10.23
C VAL A 12 -5.04 -13.87 -9.21
N ALA A 13 -4.85 -14.55 -8.08
CA ALA A 13 -3.90 -14.14 -7.06
C ALA A 13 -2.47 -14.07 -7.60
N THR A 14 -2.00 -15.12 -8.29
CA THR A 14 -0.66 -15.16 -8.88
C THR A 14 -0.46 -14.06 -9.93
N THR A 15 -1.46 -13.81 -10.78
CA THR A 15 -1.40 -12.72 -11.77
C THR A 15 -1.27 -11.36 -11.08
N GLY A 16 -2.07 -11.12 -10.04
CA GLY A 16 -2.02 -9.89 -9.25
C GLY A 16 -0.66 -9.68 -8.59
N ILE A 17 -0.07 -10.72 -8.00
CA ILE A 17 1.26 -10.68 -7.39
C ILE A 17 2.33 -10.34 -8.43
N VAL A 18 2.31 -10.98 -9.60
CA VAL A 18 3.29 -10.71 -10.67
C VAL A 18 3.22 -9.27 -11.15
N VAL A 19 2.00 -8.76 -11.39
CA VAL A 19 1.80 -7.36 -11.80
C VAL A 19 2.27 -6.41 -10.70
N ALA A 20 1.87 -6.64 -9.44
CA ALA A 20 2.25 -5.83 -8.30
C ALA A 20 3.78 -5.81 -8.11
N ALA A 21 4.46 -6.95 -8.23
CA ALA A 21 5.91 -7.04 -8.13
C ALA A 21 6.62 -6.16 -9.18
N GLY A 22 6.10 -6.10 -10.41
CA GLY A 22 6.61 -5.21 -11.45
C GLY A 22 6.49 -3.72 -11.07
N PHE A 23 5.33 -3.30 -10.55
CA PHE A 23 5.12 -1.93 -10.08
C PHE A 23 5.98 -1.58 -8.87
N VAL A 24 6.11 -2.49 -7.91
CA VAL A 24 6.96 -2.29 -6.72
C VAL A 24 8.42 -2.17 -7.12
N ALA A 25 8.93 -3.05 -7.99
CA ALA A 25 10.30 -2.97 -8.48
C ALA A 25 10.59 -1.63 -9.19
N TYR A 26 9.66 -1.16 -10.02
CA TYR A 26 9.79 0.14 -10.66
C TYR A 26 9.70 1.30 -9.64
N ALA A 27 8.79 1.21 -8.68
CA ALA A 27 8.63 2.20 -7.62
C ALA A 27 9.90 2.35 -6.76
N VAL A 28 10.57 1.25 -6.42
CA VAL A 28 11.88 1.28 -5.74
C VAL A 28 12.90 2.07 -6.56
N LYS A 29 13.05 1.75 -7.85
CA LYS A 29 13.97 2.44 -8.75
C LYS A 29 13.64 3.93 -8.91
N ALA A 30 12.37 4.27 -9.08
CA ALA A 30 11.92 5.65 -9.28
C ALA A 30 12.08 6.50 -8.01
N THR A 31 11.80 5.89 -6.85
CA THR A 31 11.91 6.54 -5.53
C THR A 31 13.37 6.81 -5.19
N ASN A 32 14.26 5.82 -5.35
CA ASN A 32 15.69 5.99 -5.10
C ASN A 32 16.36 7.10 -5.93
N LYS A 33 15.83 7.42 -7.11
CA LYS A 33 16.36 8.51 -7.95
C LYS A 33 15.96 9.91 -7.50
N LYS A 34 14.83 10.05 -6.80
CA LYS A 34 14.19 11.34 -6.54
C LYS A 34 14.17 11.74 -5.07
N MET A 35 14.40 10.79 -4.17
CA MET A 35 14.08 10.97 -2.76
C MET A 35 15.34 11.21 -1.94
N GLY A 36 15.32 12.26 -1.12
CA GLY A 36 16.41 12.64 -0.22
C GLY A 36 16.29 11.98 1.15
N GLU A 37 17.38 12.01 1.92
CA GLU A 37 17.47 11.35 3.24
C GLU A 37 16.35 11.73 4.22
N LYS A 38 15.88 12.99 4.18
CA LYS A 38 14.81 13.49 5.06
C LYS A 38 13.42 12.92 4.73
N GLN A 39 13.19 12.46 3.50
CA GLN A 39 11.90 11.93 3.08
C GLN A 39 11.71 10.47 3.52
N ILE A 40 12.81 9.73 3.76
CA ILE A 40 12.76 8.33 4.21
C ILE A 40 12.08 8.19 5.58
N PRO A 41 12.44 8.97 6.63
CA PRO A 41 11.71 8.96 7.89
C PRO A 41 10.23 9.31 7.72
N LEU A 42 9.91 10.28 6.85
CA LEU A 42 8.54 10.70 6.59
C LEU A 42 7.69 9.57 5.97
N MET A 43 8.27 8.74 5.09
CA MET A 43 7.58 7.55 4.59
C MET A 43 7.21 6.59 5.73
N GLY A 44 8.13 6.33 6.65
CA GLY A 44 7.88 5.43 7.78
C GLY A 44 6.79 5.96 8.71
N VAL A 45 6.84 7.25 9.06
CA VAL A 45 5.80 7.91 9.86
C VAL A 45 4.44 7.85 9.16
N LEU A 46 4.41 8.11 7.85
CA LEU A 46 3.17 8.08 7.08
C LEU A 46 2.61 6.65 6.96
N ALA A 47 3.47 5.64 6.79
CA ALA A 47 3.08 4.23 6.81
C ALA A 47 2.46 3.84 8.16
N ALA A 48 3.11 4.21 9.28
CA ALA A 48 2.60 3.93 10.62
C ALA A 48 1.26 4.62 10.88
N PHE A 49 1.11 5.87 10.46
CA PHE A 49 -0.16 6.61 10.55
C PHE A 49 -1.27 5.92 9.75
N ILE A 50 -1.00 5.55 8.49
CA ILE A 50 -1.98 4.89 7.63
C ILE A 50 -2.36 3.52 8.22
N PHE A 51 -1.40 2.73 8.68
CA PHE A 51 -1.65 1.45 9.33
C PHE A 51 -2.58 1.62 10.55
N ALA A 52 -2.26 2.56 11.45
CA ALA A 52 -3.10 2.84 12.61
C ALA A 52 -4.51 3.31 12.21
N ALA A 53 -4.62 4.16 11.19
CA ALA A 53 -5.90 4.62 10.67
C ALA A 53 -6.72 3.48 10.02
N GLN A 54 -6.06 2.48 9.43
CA GLN A 54 -6.70 1.29 8.88
C GLN A 54 -7.24 0.35 9.96
N MET A 55 -6.67 0.36 11.17
CA MET A 55 -7.20 -0.40 12.31
C MET A 55 -8.56 0.11 12.76
N LEU A 56 -8.90 1.36 12.47
CA LEU A 56 -10.26 1.90 12.60
C LEU A 56 -11.12 1.38 11.43
N ASN A 57 -11.52 0.11 11.53
CA ASN A 57 -12.29 -0.58 10.51
C ASN A 57 -13.67 -0.99 11.02
N PHE A 58 -14.61 -1.13 10.08
CA PHE A 58 -16.01 -1.46 10.34
C PHE A 58 -16.43 -2.63 9.45
N PRO A 59 -17.23 -3.58 9.96
CA PRO A 59 -17.66 -4.73 9.17
C PRO A 59 -18.56 -4.31 8.00
N ILE A 60 -18.31 -4.91 6.83
CA ILE A 60 -19.14 -4.78 5.63
C ILE A 60 -19.74 -6.15 5.30
N VAL A 61 -21.00 -6.16 4.85
CA VAL A 61 -21.69 -7.36 4.39
C VAL A 61 -20.86 -8.08 3.32
N GLY A 62 -20.68 -9.40 3.47
CA GLY A 62 -19.86 -10.20 2.56
C GLY A 62 -18.44 -10.51 3.08
N GLY A 63 -18.17 -10.32 4.37
CA GLY A 63 -16.96 -10.83 5.03
C GLY A 63 -15.72 -9.94 4.88
N THR A 64 -15.89 -8.68 4.50
CA THR A 64 -14.81 -7.69 4.39
C THR A 64 -15.02 -6.55 5.38
N SER A 65 -14.06 -5.65 5.52
CA SER A 65 -14.16 -4.47 6.38
C SER A 65 -13.88 -3.18 5.62
N GLY A 66 -14.66 -2.14 5.93
CA GLY A 66 -14.49 -0.77 5.48
C GLY A 66 -13.54 -0.02 6.39
N HIS A 67 -12.61 0.73 5.81
CA HIS A 67 -11.63 1.51 6.56
C HIS A 67 -11.03 2.63 5.69
N LEU A 68 -10.33 3.57 6.34
CA LEU A 68 -9.53 4.57 5.63
C LEU A 68 -8.41 3.90 4.83
N ILE A 69 -8.13 4.34 3.60
CA ILE A 69 -7.11 3.69 2.76
C ILE A 69 -5.75 4.36 2.90
N GLY A 70 -5.68 5.70 2.88
CA GLY A 70 -4.43 6.46 3.01
C GLY A 70 -3.58 6.58 1.73
N ALA A 71 -3.87 5.82 0.68
CA ALA A 71 -3.08 5.83 -0.57
C ALA A 71 -3.04 7.19 -1.26
N ALA A 72 -4.17 7.91 -1.33
CA ALA A 72 -4.23 9.24 -1.92
C ALA A 72 -3.37 10.25 -1.13
N LEU A 73 -3.43 10.19 0.21
CA LEU A 73 -2.61 11.02 1.09
C LEU A 73 -1.11 10.76 0.85
N ALA A 74 -0.70 9.49 0.79
CA ALA A 74 0.69 9.12 0.51
C ALA A 74 1.15 9.61 -0.88
N ALA A 75 0.32 9.43 -1.90
CA ALA A 75 0.64 9.87 -3.26
C ALA A 75 0.72 11.40 -3.38
N ILE A 76 -0.13 12.15 -2.68
CA ILE A 76 -0.12 13.63 -2.69
C ILE A 76 1.13 14.17 -1.99
N LEU A 77 1.49 13.61 -0.83
CA LEU A 77 2.59 14.15 -0.02
C LEU A 77 3.97 13.74 -0.52
N LEU A 78 4.13 12.51 -1.00
CA LEU A 78 5.44 11.92 -1.33
C LEU A 78 5.55 11.46 -2.79
N GLY A 79 4.48 11.65 -3.57
CA GLY A 79 4.40 11.20 -4.95
C GLY A 79 3.95 9.74 -5.08
N PRO A 80 3.53 9.33 -6.29
CA PRO A 80 2.91 8.03 -6.51
C PRO A 80 3.88 6.86 -6.27
N TRP A 81 5.17 7.02 -6.58
CA TRP A 81 6.15 5.94 -6.42
C TRP A 81 6.45 5.62 -4.96
N ALA A 82 6.67 6.64 -4.14
CA ALA A 82 6.83 6.46 -2.69
C ALA A 82 5.51 5.95 -2.06
N GLY A 83 4.36 6.46 -2.54
CA GLY A 83 3.04 6.00 -2.13
C GLY A 83 2.83 4.50 -2.36
N ILE A 84 3.26 3.95 -3.51
CA ILE A 84 3.21 2.50 -3.77
C ILE A 84 3.99 1.74 -2.69
N LEU A 85 5.24 2.14 -2.42
CA LEU A 85 6.08 1.45 -1.43
C LEU A 85 5.48 1.51 -0.02
N ILE A 86 4.95 2.67 0.38
CA ILE A 86 4.27 2.85 1.67
C ILE A 86 3.07 1.90 1.77
N MET A 87 2.20 1.88 0.76
CA MET A 87 1.01 1.04 0.78
C MET A 87 1.34 -0.45 0.71
N THR A 88 2.40 -0.84 0.00
CA THR A 88 2.91 -2.22 0.00
C THR A 88 3.37 -2.63 1.39
N CYS A 89 4.13 -1.79 2.11
CA CYS A 89 4.58 -2.09 3.47
C CYS A 89 3.44 -2.10 4.49
N VAL A 90 2.37 -1.33 4.27
CA VAL A 90 1.18 -1.35 5.14
C VAL A 90 0.37 -2.64 4.96
N LEU A 91 0.37 -3.20 3.76
CA LEU A 91 -0.38 -4.41 3.41
C LEU A 91 0.34 -5.71 3.77
N ALA A 92 1.67 -5.74 3.62
CA ALA A 92 2.52 -6.93 3.83
C ALA A 92 2.64 -7.30 5.32
#